data_AF-A0A966HIR6-F1
#
_entry.id   AF-A0A966HIR6-F1
#
_cell.length_a   1.000
_cell.length_b   1.000
_cell.length_c   1.000
_cell.angle_alpha   90.00
_cell.angle_beta   90.00
_cell.angle_gamma   90.00
#
_symmetry.space_group_name_H-M   'P 1'
#
loop_
_entity.id
_entity.type
_entity.pdbx_description
1 polymer ?
#
loop_
_entity_poly.entity_id
_entity_poly.type
_entity_poly.pdbx_seq_one_letter_code
_entity_poly.pdbx_strand_id
1 'polypeptide(L)'
;MNVKNKNIFVNRRGHKRAVDMSDEMEALEAHKTIDKSKKPTKKTVKKPLKRWQKITIVVLIALLVCGPIILGEALRFTYDNSAQSATDDLEQLVLSKVMVIQKSDDLNPDQLQELADDVKNIRDRTCAGGMVDNAASLYPRAKTAHEKCLEVRRKFANLTAPLQDIATQLSYLDKLRPIIEAVAVGNEDQYAVISSQQENWKNTNGRLEDLIPPTSFIEIHTSLTEQSNKIAGLWTKISQAYDVKDTVAFQNTESELGNAYEDFRIHSIEFKATIADTQAKITKAYNATQ
;
A
#
# COMPACT_ATOMS: atom_id res chain seq x y z
N MET A 1 23.59 -79.19 -38.49
CA MET A 1 24.76 -78.86 -39.34
C MET A 1 24.35 -77.85 -40.41
N ASN A 2 25.10 -76.75 -40.47
CA ASN A 2 25.28 -75.77 -41.56
C ASN A 2 24.07 -75.07 -42.21
N VAL A 3 23.73 -73.97 -41.55
CA VAL A 3 23.43 -72.63 -42.07
C VAL A 3 24.05 -72.31 -43.45
N LYS A 4 23.23 -71.78 -44.38
CA LYS A 4 23.61 -70.65 -45.24
C LYS A 4 22.54 -69.56 -45.15
N ASN A 5 22.80 -68.64 -44.24
CA ASN A 5 22.05 -67.43 -43.97
C ASN A 5 22.41 -66.39 -45.05
N LYS A 6 21.48 -66.05 -45.95
CA LYS A 6 21.65 -64.91 -46.86
C LYS A 6 21.08 -63.66 -46.17
N ASN A 7 21.93 -62.94 -45.46
CA ASN A 7 21.58 -61.63 -44.89
C ASN A 7 21.46 -60.60 -46.01
N ILE A 8 20.23 -60.29 -46.40
CA ILE A 8 19.91 -59.19 -47.30
C ILE A 8 19.86 -57.92 -46.45
N PHE A 9 20.87 -57.05 -46.59
CA PHE A 9 20.85 -55.74 -45.95
C PHE A 9 20.15 -54.73 -46.88
N VAL A 10 19.08 -54.10 -46.40
CA VAL A 10 18.33 -53.06 -47.13
C VAL A 10 18.68 -51.71 -46.51
N ASN A 11 19.29 -50.81 -47.28
CA ASN A 11 19.47 -49.42 -46.87
C ASN A 11 18.17 -48.62 -47.12
N ARG A 12 17.90 -47.57 -46.33
CA ARG A 12 16.73 -46.65 -46.32
C ARG A 12 16.38 -45.97 -47.67
N ARG A 13 17.07 -46.28 -48.76
CA ARG A 13 16.73 -45.85 -50.14
C ARG A 13 16.40 -47.02 -51.09
N GLY A 14 16.17 -48.23 -50.57
CA GLY A 14 15.48 -49.29 -51.31
C GLY A 14 16.27 -50.07 -52.36
N HIS A 15 17.60 -49.92 -52.46
CA HIS A 15 18.41 -50.73 -53.39
C HIS A 15 19.02 -51.96 -52.71
N LYS A 16 18.75 -53.14 -53.30
CA LYS A 16 19.38 -54.43 -52.97
C LYS A 16 20.64 -54.59 -53.84
N ARG A 17 21.81 -54.82 -53.23
CA ARG A 17 23.00 -55.30 -53.95
C ARG A 17 23.41 -56.66 -53.38
N ALA A 18 23.63 -57.63 -54.26
CA ALA A 18 24.37 -58.84 -53.93
C ALA A 18 25.86 -58.50 -53.98
N VAL A 19 26.60 -58.87 -52.94
CA VAL A 19 28.08 -58.82 -52.95
C VAL A 19 28.53 -60.20 -53.40
N ASP A 20 29.15 -60.27 -54.56
CA ASP A 20 29.84 -61.47 -55.03
C ASP A 20 31.28 -61.42 -54.54
N MET A 21 31.72 -62.47 -53.85
CA MET A 21 33.10 -62.67 -53.40
C MET A 21 33.77 -63.60 -54.42
N SER A 22 34.19 -63.04 -55.55
CA SER A 22 35.21 -63.63 -56.39
C SER A 22 35.99 -62.47 -56.99
N ASP A 23 37.20 -62.26 -56.47
CA ASP A 23 38.38 -61.72 -57.16
C ASP A 23 39.36 -61.32 -56.06
N GLU A 24 39.84 -62.37 -55.39
CA GLU A 24 41.09 -62.37 -54.67
C GLU A 24 42.16 -62.87 -55.66
N MET A 25 43.33 -62.23 -55.63
CA MET A 25 44.58 -62.66 -56.28
C MET A 25 44.76 -62.40 -57.79
N GLU A 26 45.27 -61.23 -58.13
CA GLU A 26 46.38 -61.18 -59.09
C GLU A 26 47.30 -59.97 -58.86
N ALA A 27 48.60 -60.24 -58.93
CA ALA A 27 49.73 -59.31 -58.98
C ALA A 27 50.14 -58.57 -57.69
N LEU A 28 50.74 -59.33 -56.78
CA LEU A 28 51.91 -58.90 -56.02
C LEU A 28 53.05 -58.47 -56.98
N GLU A 29 53.91 -57.58 -56.48
CA GLU A 29 55.23 -57.16 -57.01
C GLU A 29 55.30 -55.95 -57.95
N ALA A 30 55.27 -54.75 -57.35
CA ALA A 30 56.22 -53.70 -57.73
C ALA A 30 56.50 -52.79 -56.52
N HIS A 31 57.52 -53.16 -55.74
CA HIS A 31 58.13 -52.28 -54.75
C HIS A 31 58.72 -51.03 -55.42
N LYS A 32 58.33 -49.83 -54.98
CA LYS A 32 59.27 -48.72 -54.72
C LYS A 32 58.61 -47.54 -53.97
N THR A 33 59.24 -47.24 -52.83
CA THR A 33 59.50 -45.91 -52.24
C THR A 33 58.39 -45.08 -51.55
N ILE A 34 58.61 -44.90 -50.23
CA ILE A 34 58.54 -43.65 -49.43
C ILE A 34 57.13 -43.09 -49.14
N ASP A 35 56.64 -43.16 -47.88
CA ASP A 35 56.82 -42.11 -46.84
C ASP A 35 55.85 -42.29 -45.64
N LYS A 36 56.21 -41.69 -44.50
CA LYS A 36 55.50 -41.73 -43.20
C LYS A 36 54.04 -41.24 -43.29
N SER A 37 53.05 -42.09 -43.02
CA SER A 37 51.65 -41.66 -42.85
C SER A 37 51.30 -41.41 -41.37
N LYS A 38 51.21 -40.13 -41.02
CA LYS A 38 50.56 -39.62 -39.81
C LYS A 38 49.08 -40.03 -39.82
N LYS A 39 48.55 -40.46 -38.66
CA LYS A 39 47.11 -40.61 -38.43
C LYS A 39 46.37 -39.34 -38.87
N PRO A 40 45.33 -39.42 -39.71
CA PRO A 40 44.60 -38.23 -40.15
C PRO A 40 43.73 -37.71 -39.01
N THR A 41 44.06 -36.53 -38.50
CA THR A 41 43.15 -35.68 -37.74
C THR A 41 41.94 -35.38 -38.61
N LYS A 42 40.75 -35.84 -38.21
CA LYS A 42 39.49 -35.49 -38.89
C LYS A 42 39.32 -33.97 -38.88
N LYS A 43 39.62 -33.33 -40.01
CA LYS A 43 39.23 -31.95 -40.29
C LYS A 43 37.71 -31.89 -40.25
N THR A 44 37.15 -31.28 -39.21
CA THR A 44 35.76 -30.87 -39.17
C THR A 44 35.57 -29.77 -40.21
N VAL A 45 35.14 -30.17 -41.41
CA VAL A 45 34.73 -29.24 -42.46
C VAL A 45 33.50 -28.50 -41.94
N LYS A 46 33.66 -27.24 -41.53
CA LYS A 46 32.55 -26.34 -41.19
C LYS A 46 31.71 -26.14 -42.46
N LYS A 47 30.58 -26.83 -42.55
CA LYS A 47 29.63 -26.65 -43.65
C LYS A 47 29.15 -25.18 -43.63
N PRO A 48 29.18 -24.46 -44.77
CA PRO A 48 28.72 -23.08 -44.81
C PRO A 48 27.21 -23.04 -44.51
N LEU A 49 26.81 -22.24 -43.52
CA LEU A 49 25.42 -22.00 -43.17
C LEU A 49 24.63 -21.51 -44.40
N LYS A 50 23.45 -22.06 -44.63
CA LYS A 50 22.56 -21.64 -45.73
C LYS A 50 22.11 -20.20 -45.50
N ARG A 51 21.89 -19.41 -46.57
CA ARG A 51 21.46 -18.00 -46.48
C ARG A 51 20.28 -17.78 -45.52
N TRP A 52 19.29 -18.68 -45.53
CA TRP A 52 18.15 -18.63 -44.61
C TRP A 52 18.56 -18.79 -43.14
N GLN A 53 19.48 -19.72 -42.82
CA GLN A 53 20.00 -19.91 -41.47
C GLN A 53 20.81 -18.69 -40.99
N LYS A 54 21.54 -18.02 -41.89
CA LYS A 54 22.23 -16.76 -41.56
C LYS A 54 21.24 -15.65 -41.24
N ILE A 55 20.14 -15.54 -42.00
CA ILE A 55 19.07 -14.58 -41.73
C ILE A 55 18.37 -14.91 -40.40
N THR A 56 18.05 -16.18 -40.12
CA THR A 56 17.43 -16.56 -38.83
C THR A 56 18.35 -16.28 -37.66
N ILE A 57 19.66 -16.53 -37.80
CA ILE A 57 20.66 -16.22 -36.77
C ILE A 57 20.77 -14.71 -36.55
N VAL A 58 20.79 -13.90 -37.62
CA VAL A 58 20.82 -12.42 -37.51
C VAL A 58 19.54 -11.90 -36.86
N VAL A 59 18.37 -12.43 -37.20
CA VAL A 59 17.09 -12.07 -36.58
C VAL A 59 17.05 -12.49 -35.11
N LEU A 60 17.56 -13.67 -34.76
CA LEU A 60 17.68 -14.13 -33.37
C LEU A 60 18.63 -13.25 -32.56
N ILE A 61 19.78 -12.88 -33.12
CA ILE A 61 20.74 -11.98 -32.46
C ILE A 61 20.13 -10.57 -32.31
N ALA A 62 19.45 -10.06 -33.34
CA ALA A 62 18.74 -8.79 -33.28
C ALA A 62 17.63 -8.81 -32.22
N LEU A 63 16.85 -9.91 -32.09
CA LEU A 63 15.87 -10.08 -31.02
C LEU A 63 16.52 -10.17 -29.64
N LEU A 64 17.64 -10.87 -29.51
CA LEU A 64 18.39 -11.00 -28.26
C LEU A 64 19.01 -9.69 -27.79
N VAL A 65 19.35 -8.77 -28.70
CA VAL A 65 19.95 -7.48 -28.37
C VAL A 65 18.90 -6.36 -28.26
N CYS A 66 17.97 -6.28 -29.22
CA CYS A 66 16.97 -5.22 -29.27
C CYS A 66 15.74 -5.50 -28.40
N GLY A 67 15.34 -6.77 -28.23
CA GLY A 67 14.20 -7.15 -27.38
C GLY A 67 14.34 -6.65 -25.93
N PRO A 68 15.48 -6.91 -25.26
CA PRO A 68 15.89 -6.27 -24.01
C PRO A 68 15.68 -4.76 -23.93
N ILE A 69 16.14 -4.02 -24.93
CA ILE A 69 16.10 -2.55 -24.95
C ILE A 69 14.66 -2.05 -25.10
N ILE A 70 13.88 -2.66 -25.99
CA ILE A 70 12.46 -2.33 -26.18
C ILE A 70 11.67 -2.60 -24.90
N LEU A 71 11.96 -3.71 -24.21
CA LEU A 71 11.35 -4.04 -22.92
C LEU A 71 11.71 -2.97 -21.86
N GLY A 72 12.98 -2.57 -21.78
CA GLY A 72 13.44 -1.53 -20.86
C GLY A 72 12.78 -0.16 -21.09
N GLU A 73 12.63 0.27 -22.34
CA GLU A 73 11.94 1.53 -22.66
C GLU A 73 10.43 1.45 -22.46
N ALA A 74 9.80 0.31 -22.76
CA ALA A 74 8.40 0.08 -22.43
C ALA A 74 8.16 0.16 -20.91
N LEU A 75 9.02 -0.49 -20.12
CA LEU A 75 8.97 -0.41 -18.65
C LEU A 75 9.16 1.02 -18.15
N ARG A 76 10.16 1.75 -18.66
CA ARG A 76 10.36 3.17 -18.35
C ARG A 76 9.10 3.99 -18.60
N PHE A 77 8.51 3.84 -19.79
CA PHE A 77 7.29 4.54 -20.16
C PHE A 77 6.12 4.19 -19.24
N THR A 78 5.96 2.91 -18.88
CA THR A 78 4.88 2.50 -17.96
C THR A 78 5.04 3.08 -16.56
N TYR A 79 6.26 3.14 -16.01
CA TYR A 79 6.49 3.73 -14.69
C TYR A 79 6.35 5.25 -14.70
N ASP A 80 6.89 5.93 -15.73
CA ASP A 80 6.74 7.38 -15.89
C ASP A 80 5.25 7.76 -16.05
N ASN A 81 4.50 7.03 -16.88
CA ASN A 81 3.07 7.26 -17.09
C ASN A 81 2.24 6.93 -15.86
N SER A 82 2.58 5.88 -15.11
CA SER A 82 1.89 5.54 -13.85
C SER A 82 2.12 6.61 -12.78
N ALA A 83 3.33 7.14 -12.66
CA ALA A 83 3.65 8.21 -11.73
C ALA A 83 2.88 9.50 -12.08
N GLN A 84 2.87 9.87 -13.36
CA GLN A 84 2.18 11.08 -13.83
C GLN A 84 0.65 10.96 -13.69
N SER A 85 0.06 9.85 -14.13
CA SER A 85 -1.38 9.60 -13.99
C SER A 85 -1.83 9.63 -12.53
N ALA A 86 -0.99 9.21 -11.58
CA ALA A 86 -1.33 9.29 -10.16
C ALA A 86 -1.41 10.73 -9.65
N THR A 87 -0.50 11.60 -10.11
CA THR A 87 -0.53 13.03 -9.80
C THR A 87 -1.76 13.70 -10.43
N ASP A 88 -2.09 13.37 -11.67
CA ASP A 88 -3.28 13.89 -12.36
C ASP A 88 -4.58 13.45 -11.66
N ASP A 89 -4.68 12.16 -11.26
CA ASP A 89 -5.80 11.62 -10.48
C ASP A 89 -5.97 12.38 -9.15
N LEU A 90 -4.86 12.71 -8.47
CA LEU A 90 -4.90 13.48 -7.23
C LEU A 90 -5.39 14.91 -7.45
N GLU A 91 -4.92 15.59 -8.49
CA GLU A 91 -5.37 16.95 -8.83
C GLU A 91 -6.87 16.96 -9.11
N GLN A 92 -7.35 15.98 -9.88
CA GLN A 92 -8.78 15.81 -10.14
C GLN A 92 -9.57 15.53 -8.85
N LEU A 93 -9.03 14.72 -7.94
CA LEU A 93 -9.65 14.44 -6.65
C LEU A 93 -9.76 15.69 -5.77
N VAL A 94 -8.72 16.53 -5.77
CA VAL A 94 -8.72 17.82 -5.06
C VAL A 94 -9.80 18.75 -5.62
N LEU A 95 -9.88 18.90 -6.93
CA LEU A 95 -10.87 19.77 -7.58
C LEU A 95 -12.31 19.28 -7.37
N SER A 96 -12.54 17.97 -7.44
CA SER A 96 -13.89 17.38 -7.41
C SER A 96 -14.43 17.15 -5.99
N LYS A 97 -13.58 16.74 -5.03
CA LYS A 97 -14.01 16.40 -3.67
C LYS A 97 -13.51 17.40 -2.63
N VAL A 98 -12.21 17.67 -2.59
CA VAL A 98 -11.63 18.49 -1.51
C VAL A 98 -12.16 19.92 -1.55
N MET A 99 -12.22 20.55 -2.73
CA MET A 99 -12.78 21.90 -2.86
C MET A 99 -14.28 21.98 -2.56
N VAL A 100 -15.02 20.88 -2.74
CA VAL A 100 -16.44 20.80 -2.38
C VAL A 100 -16.59 20.69 -0.86
N ILE A 101 -15.81 19.80 -0.23
CA ILE A 101 -15.77 19.64 1.22
C ILE A 101 -15.36 20.96 1.91
N GLN A 102 -14.35 21.66 1.38
CA GLN A 102 -13.90 22.95 1.93
C GLN A 102 -14.94 24.07 1.85
N LYS A 103 -15.92 23.97 0.94
CA LYS A 103 -17.02 24.92 0.80
C LYS A 103 -18.25 24.52 1.62
N SER A 104 -18.25 23.31 2.18
CA SER A 104 -19.30 22.84 3.07
C SER A 104 -19.09 23.39 4.47
N ASP A 105 -20.15 23.89 5.10
CA ASP A 105 -20.11 24.30 6.50
C ASP A 105 -20.07 23.09 7.45
N ASP A 106 -20.53 21.93 6.98
CA ASP A 106 -20.51 20.67 7.71
C ASP A 106 -19.49 19.69 7.11
N LEU A 107 -18.52 19.28 7.92
CA LEU A 107 -17.54 18.25 7.60
C LEU A 107 -18.06 16.89 8.03
N ASN A 108 -18.46 16.06 7.07
CA ASN A 108 -18.91 14.69 7.35
C ASN A 108 -17.70 13.73 7.44
N PRO A 109 -17.53 12.96 8.54
CA PRO A 109 -16.48 11.95 8.66
C PRO A 109 -16.46 10.94 7.50
N ASP A 110 -17.63 10.55 6.98
CA ASP A 110 -17.74 9.59 5.88
C ASP A 110 -17.13 10.14 4.59
N GLN A 111 -17.28 11.44 4.34
CA GLN A 111 -16.67 12.11 3.16
C GLN A 111 -15.15 12.16 3.26
N LEU A 112 -14.59 12.37 4.47
CA LEU A 112 -13.14 12.30 4.67
C LEU A 112 -12.62 10.87 4.57
N GLN A 113 -13.37 9.90 5.06
CA GLN A 113 -13.02 8.49 4.93
C GLN A 113 -13.00 8.07 3.45
N GLU A 114 -14.01 8.46 2.67
CA GLU A 114 -14.07 8.22 1.22
C GLU A 114 -12.88 8.87 0.51
N LEU A 115 -12.54 10.12 0.86
CA LEU A 115 -11.36 10.80 0.33
C LEU A 115 -10.06 10.06 0.65
N ALA A 116 -9.91 9.58 1.89
CA ALA A 116 -8.75 8.80 2.31
C ALA A 116 -8.63 7.49 1.52
N ASP A 117 -9.75 6.82 1.29
CA ASP A 117 -9.82 5.58 0.50
C ASP A 117 -9.54 5.83 -0.99
N ASP A 118 -9.96 6.95 -1.56
CA ASP A 118 -9.60 7.33 -2.94
C ASP A 118 -8.10 7.56 -3.09
N VAL A 119 -7.47 8.30 -2.15
CA VAL A 119 -6.01 8.50 -2.15
C VAL A 119 -5.27 7.18 -1.99
N LYS A 120 -5.79 6.27 -1.15
CA LYS A 120 -5.29 4.91 -1.00
C LYS A 120 -5.41 4.11 -2.29
N ASN A 121 -6.52 4.23 -3.01
CA ASN A 121 -6.74 3.57 -4.29
C ASN A 121 -5.81 4.11 -5.39
N ILE A 122 -5.51 5.41 -5.40
CA ILE A 122 -4.48 5.99 -6.27
C ILE A 122 -3.13 5.35 -5.94
N ARG A 123 -2.70 5.41 -4.66
CA ARG A 123 -1.45 4.80 -4.18
C ARG A 123 -1.30 3.35 -4.60
N ASP A 124 -2.34 2.54 -4.45
CA ASP A 124 -2.28 1.10 -4.70
C ASP A 124 -2.20 0.76 -6.20
N ARG A 125 -2.75 1.62 -7.06
CA ARG A 125 -2.60 1.52 -8.52
C ARG A 125 -1.26 2.05 -9.01
N THR A 126 -0.66 3.02 -8.32
CA THR A 126 0.64 3.60 -8.66
C THR A 126 1.75 2.56 -8.52
N CYS A 127 2.44 2.29 -9.63
CA CYS A 127 3.50 1.28 -9.70
C CYS A 127 3.02 -0.09 -9.16
N ALA A 128 1.84 -0.52 -9.59
CA ALA A 128 1.35 -1.87 -9.31
C ALA A 128 2.37 -2.88 -9.83
N GLY A 129 3.11 -3.48 -8.90
CA GLY A 129 4.25 -4.34 -9.22
C GLY A 129 3.82 -5.55 -10.05
N GLY A 130 4.68 -5.94 -10.99
CA GLY A 130 4.44 -7.03 -11.92
C GLY A 130 5.64 -7.97 -12.02
N MET A 131 5.45 -9.11 -12.71
CA MET A 131 6.50 -10.11 -12.96
C MET A 131 7.78 -9.53 -13.61
N VAL A 132 7.70 -8.34 -14.21
CA VAL A 132 8.78 -7.66 -14.93
C VAL A 132 9.53 -6.61 -14.10
N ASP A 133 9.20 -6.38 -12.83
CA ASP A 133 9.92 -5.43 -11.96
C ASP A 133 11.39 -5.84 -11.75
N ASN A 134 11.64 -7.15 -11.66
CA ASN A 134 13.00 -7.69 -11.63
C ASN A 134 13.78 -7.39 -12.93
N ALA A 135 13.09 -7.27 -14.07
CA ALA A 135 13.70 -6.90 -15.34
C ALA A 135 14.03 -5.41 -15.41
N ALA A 136 13.29 -4.54 -14.73
CA ALA A 136 13.59 -3.11 -14.65
C ALA A 136 14.97 -2.85 -14.00
N SER A 137 15.39 -3.68 -13.05
CA SER A 137 16.70 -3.60 -12.40
C SER A 137 17.90 -3.77 -13.36
N LEU A 138 17.67 -4.44 -14.49
CA LEU A 138 18.69 -4.74 -15.51
C LEU A 138 18.89 -3.57 -16.49
N TYR A 139 17.99 -2.58 -16.53
CA TYR A 139 18.06 -1.43 -17.43
C TYR A 139 18.10 -0.13 -16.64
N PRO A 140 19.21 0.65 -16.68
CA PRO A 140 19.38 1.84 -15.86
C PRO A 140 18.23 2.85 -15.95
N ARG A 141 17.71 3.12 -17.16
CA ARG A 141 16.61 4.08 -17.35
C ARG A 141 15.28 3.58 -16.78
N ALA A 142 14.98 2.29 -16.94
CA ALA A 142 13.79 1.67 -16.38
C ALA A 142 13.87 1.63 -14.85
N LYS A 143 15.04 1.31 -14.30
CA LYS A 143 15.32 1.36 -12.87
C LYS A 143 15.05 2.74 -12.27
N THR A 144 15.60 3.81 -12.88
CA THR A 144 15.37 5.18 -12.40
C THR A 144 13.89 5.56 -12.46
N ALA A 145 13.17 5.20 -13.51
CA ALA A 145 11.73 5.47 -13.60
C ALA A 145 10.93 4.68 -12.55
N HIS A 146 11.29 3.43 -12.30
CA HIS A 146 10.70 2.62 -11.24
C HIS A 146 10.93 3.23 -9.84
N GLU A 147 12.15 3.67 -9.54
CA GLU A 147 12.50 4.33 -8.28
C GLU A 147 11.68 5.62 -8.06
N LYS A 148 11.55 6.46 -9.10
CA LYS A 148 10.70 7.66 -9.07
C LYS A 148 9.23 7.31 -8.86
N CYS A 149 8.74 6.30 -9.56
CA CYS A 149 7.38 5.82 -9.40
C CYS A 149 7.13 5.38 -7.94
N LEU A 150 8.04 4.58 -7.36
CA LEU A 150 7.96 4.16 -5.97
C LEU A 150 8.03 5.34 -4.99
N GLU A 151 8.81 6.37 -5.29
CA GLU A 151 8.83 7.61 -4.51
C GLU A 151 7.47 8.30 -4.51
N VAL A 152 6.83 8.44 -5.68
CA VAL A 152 5.47 8.97 -5.80
C VAL A 152 4.49 8.13 -4.99
N ARG A 153 4.54 6.79 -5.11
CA ARG A 153 3.74 5.88 -4.29
C ARG A 153 3.95 6.10 -2.78
N ARG A 154 5.19 6.33 -2.34
CA ARG A 154 5.49 6.64 -0.92
C ARG A 154 4.91 7.98 -0.50
N LYS A 155 4.98 9.01 -1.34
CA LYS A 155 4.35 10.32 -1.07
C LYS A 155 2.84 10.17 -0.84
N PHE A 156 2.16 9.40 -1.68
CA PHE A 156 0.74 9.06 -1.51
C PHE A 156 0.46 8.24 -0.24
N ALA A 157 1.33 7.29 0.11
CA ALA A 157 1.21 6.54 1.36
C ALA A 157 1.30 7.47 2.59
N ASN A 158 2.22 8.43 2.57
CA ASN A 158 2.40 9.43 3.63
C ASN A 158 1.21 10.40 3.74
N LEU A 159 0.46 10.61 2.66
CA LEU A 159 -0.78 11.40 2.65
C LEU A 159 -1.99 10.59 3.14
N THR A 160 -2.05 9.30 2.83
CA THR A 160 -3.19 8.43 3.18
C THR A 160 -3.37 8.29 4.69
N ALA A 161 -2.30 8.00 5.43
CA ALA A 161 -2.39 7.76 6.88
C ALA A 161 -3.01 8.93 7.67
N PRO A 162 -2.52 10.19 7.53
CA PRO A 162 -3.10 11.31 8.27
C PRO A 162 -4.54 11.67 7.79
N LEU A 163 -4.92 11.34 6.55
CA LEU A 163 -6.31 11.46 6.09
C LEU A 163 -7.24 10.46 6.78
N GLN A 164 -6.78 9.24 7.03
CA GLN A 164 -7.55 8.25 7.79
C GLN A 164 -7.64 8.63 9.28
N ASP A 165 -6.56 9.18 9.84
CA ASP A 165 -6.54 9.67 11.21
C ASP A 165 -7.58 10.78 11.42
N ILE A 166 -7.63 11.79 10.53
CA ILE A 166 -8.60 12.89 10.68
C ILE A 166 -10.06 12.41 10.54
N ALA A 167 -10.33 11.46 9.63
CA ALA A 167 -11.67 10.87 9.49
C ALA A 167 -12.09 10.13 10.77
N THR A 168 -11.18 9.37 11.36
CA THR A 168 -11.41 8.66 12.63
C THR A 168 -11.61 9.63 13.79
N GLN A 169 -10.81 10.70 13.86
CA GLN A 169 -10.94 11.77 14.86
C GLN A 169 -12.32 12.45 14.78
N LEU A 170 -12.79 12.82 13.58
CA LEU A 170 -14.11 13.43 13.41
C LEU A 170 -15.25 12.45 13.73
N SER A 171 -15.15 11.19 13.30
CA SER A 171 -16.14 10.16 13.64
C SER A 171 -16.28 9.98 15.15
N TYR A 172 -15.16 10.03 15.88
CA TYR A 172 -15.19 10.04 17.33
C TYR A 172 -15.87 11.28 17.90
N LEU A 173 -15.56 12.48 17.40
CA LEU A 173 -16.19 13.72 17.87
C LEU A 173 -17.70 13.75 17.62
N ASP A 174 -18.18 13.20 16.49
CA ASP A 174 -19.61 13.07 16.22
C ASP A 174 -20.33 12.15 17.21
N LYS A 175 -19.65 11.11 17.71
CA LYS A 175 -20.17 10.25 18.78
C LYS A 175 -20.08 10.90 20.16
N LEU A 176 -19.03 11.70 20.39
CA LEU A 176 -18.82 12.41 21.65
C LEU A 176 -19.84 13.54 21.85
N ARG A 177 -20.15 14.32 20.80
CA ARG A 177 -21.07 15.46 20.85
C ARG A 177 -22.39 15.17 21.60
N PRO A 178 -23.19 14.16 21.23
CA PRO A 178 -24.47 13.89 21.92
C PRO A 178 -24.31 13.32 23.34
N ILE A 179 -23.09 12.95 23.76
CA ILE A 179 -22.80 12.54 25.15
C ILE A 179 -22.61 13.79 26.02
N ILE A 180 -21.91 14.80 25.49
CA ILE A 180 -21.61 16.05 26.18
C ILE A 180 -22.81 17.00 26.16
N GLU A 181 -23.57 17.05 25.07
CA GLU A 181 -24.77 17.89 24.97
C GLU A 181 -25.81 17.58 26.05
N ALA A 182 -25.91 16.31 26.48
CA ALA A 182 -26.83 15.87 27.54
C ALA A 182 -26.62 16.59 28.88
N VAL A 183 -25.40 17.08 29.15
CA VAL A 183 -25.04 17.83 30.36
C VAL A 183 -24.87 19.33 30.11
N ALA A 184 -24.90 19.76 28.85
CA ALA A 184 -24.77 21.16 28.46
C ALA A 184 -26.10 21.93 28.50
N VAL A 185 -27.23 21.23 28.40
CA VAL A 185 -28.56 21.86 28.48
C VAL A 185 -28.83 22.27 29.93
N GLY A 186 -29.01 23.57 30.15
CA GLY A 186 -29.41 24.11 31.45
C GLY A 186 -30.80 23.60 31.84
N ASN A 187 -30.95 23.14 33.08
CA ASN A 187 -32.26 22.80 33.61
C ASN A 187 -33.06 24.09 33.84
N GLU A 188 -34.17 24.25 33.12
CA GLU A 188 -35.07 25.40 33.27
C GLU A 188 -35.81 25.38 34.62
N ASP A 189 -35.87 24.22 35.27
CA ASP A 189 -36.61 24.01 36.50
C ASP A 189 -35.70 24.17 37.73
N GLN A 190 -35.79 25.31 38.40
CA GLN A 190 -34.92 25.71 39.52
C GLN A 190 -34.99 24.78 40.74
N TYR A 191 -36.05 23.97 40.86
CA TYR A 191 -36.31 23.13 42.02
C TYR A 191 -35.81 21.68 41.89
N ALA A 192 -35.44 21.22 40.68
CA ALA A 192 -34.98 19.86 40.41
C ALA A 192 -33.53 19.76 39.92
N VAL A 193 -32.77 20.87 40.00
CA VAL A 193 -31.45 20.98 39.38
C VAL A 193 -30.45 19.95 39.91
N ILE A 194 -30.38 19.74 41.22
CA ILE A 194 -29.36 18.87 41.84
C ILE A 194 -29.53 17.41 41.40
N SER A 195 -30.73 16.85 41.55
CA SER A 195 -31.03 15.45 41.21
C SER A 195 -30.96 15.21 39.71
N SER A 196 -31.43 16.15 38.88
CA SER A 196 -31.31 16.03 37.42
C SER A 196 -29.85 16.09 36.95
N GLN A 197 -29.05 17.02 37.50
CA GLN A 197 -27.63 17.11 37.14
C GLN A 197 -26.85 15.87 37.60
N GLN A 198 -27.16 15.33 38.78
CA GLN A 198 -26.57 14.08 39.24
C GLN A 198 -26.86 12.93 38.27
N GLU A 199 -28.11 12.78 37.82
CA GLU A 199 -28.49 11.73 36.86
C GLU A 199 -27.82 11.95 35.50
N ASN A 200 -27.84 13.18 34.97
CA ASN A 200 -27.24 13.51 33.69
C ASN A 200 -25.74 13.22 33.68
N TRP A 201 -25.00 13.66 34.71
CA TRP A 201 -23.56 13.40 34.82
C TRP A 201 -23.23 11.92 35.04
N LYS A 202 -24.05 11.19 35.79
CA LYS A 202 -23.89 9.73 35.92
C LYS A 202 -24.06 9.02 34.58
N ASN A 203 -25.08 9.38 33.81
CA ASN A 203 -25.35 8.81 32.49
C ASN A 203 -24.27 9.20 31.47
N THR A 204 -23.84 10.46 31.47
CA THR A 204 -22.75 10.95 30.64
C THR A 204 -21.44 10.21 30.96
N ASN A 205 -21.10 10.02 32.23
CA ASN A 205 -19.91 9.27 32.62
C ASN A 205 -19.94 7.83 32.08
N GLY A 206 -21.05 7.11 32.28
CA GLY A 206 -21.17 5.74 31.75
C GLY A 206 -21.03 5.68 30.22
N ARG A 207 -21.64 6.64 29.51
CA ARG A 207 -21.51 6.71 28.05
C ARG A 207 -20.11 7.10 27.57
N LEU A 208 -19.37 7.88 28.36
CA LEU A 208 -17.96 8.18 28.08
C LEU A 208 -17.09 6.95 28.29
N GLU A 209 -17.27 6.19 29.38
CA GLU A 209 -16.54 4.95 29.62
C GLU A 209 -16.73 3.90 28.51
N ASP A 210 -17.93 3.83 27.92
CA ASP A 210 -18.24 2.94 26.80
C ASP A 210 -17.73 3.45 25.43
N LEU A 211 -17.36 4.72 25.33
CA LEU A 211 -16.92 5.32 24.07
C LEU A 211 -15.46 4.99 23.80
N ILE A 212 -15.18 4.31 22.69
CA ILE A 212 -13.81 3.93 22.30
C ILE A 212 -13.13 5.11 21.58
N PRO A 213 -12.06 5.72 22.14
CA PRO A 213 -11.32 6.78 21.48
C PRO A 213 -10.34 6.24 20.42
N PRO A 214 -10.05 7.02 19.35
CA PRO A 214 -8.91 6.74 18.50
C PRO A 214 -7.60 6.92 19.27
N THR A 215 -6.52 6.30 18.79
CA THR A 215 -5.20 6.32 19.46
C THR A 215 -4.72 7.73 19.79
N SER A 216 -4.95 8.68 18.88
CA SER A 216 -4.57 10.09 19.06
C SER A 216 -5.35 10.83 20.16
N PHE A 217 -6.48 10.29 20.62
CA PHE A 217 -7.31 10.89 21.67
C PHE A 217 -7.36 10.07 22.96
N ILE A 218 -6.62 8.96 23.09
CA ILE A 218 -6.69 8.08 24.29
C ILE A 218 -6.44 8.88 25.57
N GLU A 219 -5.38 9.67 25.62
CA GLU A 219 -5.01 10.45 26.81
C GLU A 219 -6.08 11.51 27.14
N ILE A 220 -6.50 12.28 26.14
CA ILE A 220 -7.52 13.33 26.27
C ILE A 220 -8.86 12.73 26.73
N HIS A 221 -9.27 11.61 26.12
CA HIS A 221 -10.48 10.89 26.49
C HIS A 221 -10.42 10.35 27.92
N THR A 222 -9.28 9.76 28.31
CA THR A 222 -9.10 9.23 29.67
C THR A 222 -9.24 10.36 30.70
N SER A 223 -8.56 11.49 30.48
CA SER A 223 -8.66 12.67 31.33
C SER A 223 -10.09 13.26 31.35
N LEU A 224 -10.77 13.32 30.20
CA LEU A 224 -12.16 13.77 30.09
C LEU A 224 -13.11 12.88 30.93
N THR A 225 -12.96 11.57 30.84
CA THR A 225 -13.75 10.59 31.60
C THR A 225 -13.47 10.70 33.10
N GLU A 226 -12.21 10.87 33.51
CA GLU A 226 -11.85 11.13 34.91
C GLU A 226 -12.49 12.40 35.45
N GLN A 227 -12.49 13.50 34.69
CA GLN A 227 -13.15 14.74 35.09
C GLN A 227 -14.68 14.59 35.13
N SER A 228 -15.28 13.87 34.17
CA SER A 228 -16.71 13.56 34.18
C SER A 228 -17.11 12.79 35.44
N ASN A 229 -16.33 11.78 35.83
CA ASN A 229 -16.55 11.01 37.05
C ASN A 229 -16.42 11.89 38.30
N LYS A 230 -15.40 12.76 38.35
CA LYS A 230 -15.24 13.75 39.43
C LYS A 230 -16.47 14.65 39.54
N ILE A 231 -16.98 15.18 38.44
CA ILE A 231 -18.19 16.03 38.40
C ILE A 231 -19.41 15.25 38.91
N ALA A 232 -19.63 14.02 38.44
CA ALA A 232 -20.72 13.16 38.92
C ALA A 232 -20.64 12.90 40.43
N GLY A 233 -19.43 12.67 40.95
CA GLY A 233 -19.17 12.51 42.38
C GLY A 233 -19.46 13.80 43.18
N LEU A 234 -19.11 14.96 42.64
CA LEU A 234 -19.37 16.26 43.27
C LEU A 234 -20.86 16.59 43.32
N TRP A 235 -21.63 16.29 42.26
CA TRP A 235 -23.09 16.41 42.30
C TRP A 235 -23.73 15.52 43.37
N THR A 236 -23.20 14.31 43.55
CA THR A 236 -23.65 13.41 44.62
C THR A 236 -23.36 14.01 46.00
N LYS A 237 -22.19 14.61 46.21
CA LYS A 237 -21.85 15.31 47.46
C LYS A 237 -22.72 16.55 47.70
N ILE A 238 -23.04 17.32 46.66
CA ILE A 238 -23.98 18.46 46.75
C ILE A 238 -25.35 17.99 47.24
N SER A 239 -25.88 16.90 46.66
CA SER A 239 -27.16 16.33 47.11
C SER A 239 -27.12 15.92 48.58
N GLN A 240 -26.05 15.24 49.01
CA GLN A 240 -25.90 14.81 50.40
C GLN A 240 -25.83 16.00 51.37
N ALA A 241 -25.03 17.03 51.04
CA ALA A 241 -24.91 18.25 51.85
C ALA A 241 -26.24 19.01 51.94
N TYR A 242 -27.00 19.05 50.83
CA TYR A 242 -28.33 19.64 50.79
C TYR A 242 -29.32 18.89 51.70
N ASP A 243 -29.37 17.56 51.63
CA ASP A 243 -30.29 16.72 52.41
C ASP A 243 -30.07 16.87 53.92
N VAL A 244 -28.81 16.98 54.36
CA VAL A 244 -28.45 17.15 55.78
C VAL A 244 -28.36 18.61 56.22
N LYS A 245 -28.60 19.57 55.32
CA LYS A 245 -28.52 21.02 55.56
C LYS A 245 -27.14 21.50 56.03
N ASP A 246 -26.07 20.85 55.56
CA ASP A 246 -24.69 21.27 55.83
C ASP A 246 -24.26 22.35 54.83
N THR A 247 -24.39 23.61 55.25
CA THR A 247 -24.07 24.77 54.41
C THR A 247 -22.58 24.89 54.07
N VAL A 248 -21.69 24.42 54.95
CA VAL A 248 -20.23 24.51 54.73
C VAL A 248 -19.80 23.48 53.71
N ALA A 249 -20.27 22.22 53.87
CA ALA A 249 -20.01 21.17 52.90
C ALA A 249 -20.58 21.51 51.52
N PHE A 250 -21.78 22.10 51.47
CA PHE A 250 -22.39 22.55 50.23
C PHE A 250 -21.52 23.57 49.49
N GLN A 251 -21.13 24.67 50.16
CA GLN A 251 -20.32 25.74 49.54
C GLN A 251 -18.94 25.26 49.10
N ASN A 252 -18.29 24.42 49.91
CA ASN A 252 -16.99 23.84 49.54
C ASN A 252 -17.11 22.95 48.29
N THR A 253 -18.15 22.11 48.25
CA THR A 253 -18.38 21.21 47.10
C THR A 253 -18.78 21.98 45.85
N GLU A 254 -19.57 23.05 45.98
CA GLU A 254 -19.93 23.94 44.87
C GLU A 254 -18.69 24.62 44.26
N SER A 255 -17.76 25.07 45.09
CA SER A 255 -16.47 25.62 44.64
C SER A 255 -15.62 24.56 43.93
N GLU A 256 -15.52 23.35 44.48
CA GLU A 256 -14.83 22.21 43.83
C GLU A 256 -15.47 21.85 42.48
N LEU A 257 -16.80 21.90 42.39
CA LEU A 257 -17.55 21.64 41.16
C LEU A 257 -17.26 22.70 40.10
N GLY A 258 -17.21 23.98 40.47
CA GLY A 258 -16.81 25.06 39.56
C GLY A 258 -15.42 24.82 38.95
N ASN A 259 -14.44 24.45 39.77
CA ASN A 259 -13.09 24.12 39.29
C ASN A 259 -13.11 22.89 38.37
N ALA A 260 -13.86 21.84 38.71
CA ALA A 260 -13.95 20.64 37.89
C ALA A 260 -14.59 20.93 36.50
N TYR A 261 -15.56 21.84 36.42
CA TYR A 261 -16.11 22.27 35.13
C TYR A 261 -15.12 23.03 34.26
N GLU A 262 -14.28 23.88 34.86
CA GLU A 262 -13.22 24.57 34.12
C GLU A 262 -12.16 23.58 33.62
N ASP A 263 -11.73 22.63 34.47
CA ASP A 263 -10.84 21.53 34.06
C ASP A 263 -11.45 20.71 32.92
N PHE A 264 -12.75 20.42 32.98
CA PHE A 264 -13.47 19.71 31.92
C PHE A 264 -13.48 20.51 30.60
N ARG A 265 -13.70 21.82 30.65
CA ARG A 265 -13.72 22.70 29.47
C ARG A 265 -12.37 22.79 28.75
N ILE A 266 -11.26 22.68 29.48
CA ILE A 266 -9.91 22.76 28.92
C ILE A 266 -9.65 21.67 27.88
N HIS A 267 -10.26 20.48 28.00
CA HIS A 267 -10.12 19.39 27.03
C HIS A 267 -10.54 19.79 25.60
N SER A 268 -11.43 20.78 25.45
CA SER A 268 -11.80 21.31 24.14
C SER A 268 -10.59 21.93 23.39
N ILE A 269 -9.63 22.49 24.12
CA ILE A 269 -8.39 23.04 23.57
C ILE A 269 -7.46 21.90 23.13
N GLU A 270 -7.38 20.83 23.93
CA GLU A 270 -6.55 19.66 23.63
C GLU A 270 -7.04 18.92 22.38
N PHE A 271 -8.36 18.68 22.26
CA PHE A 271 -8.94 18.12 21.04
C PHE A 271 -8.62 18.98 19.81
N LYS A 272 -8.77 20.31 19.92
CA LYS A 272 -8.43 21.24 18.83
C LYS A 272 -6.95 21.19 18.46
N ALA A 273 -6.06 21.13 19.44
CA ALA A 273 -4.61 21.05 19.21
C ALA A 273 -4.23 19.77 18.46
N THR A 274 -4.78 18.62 18.87
CA THR A 274 -4.51 17.34 18.20
C THR A 274 -5.07 17.30 16.78
N ILE A 275 -6.24 17.88 16.53
CA ILE A 275 -6.80 18.02 15.17
C ILE A 275 -5.92 18.92 14.31
N ALA A 276 -5.46 20.05 14.85
CA ALA A 276 -4.57 20.97 14.14
C ALA A 276 -3.24 20.31 13.77
N ASP A 277 -2.67 19.48 14.65
CA ASP A 277 -1.46 18.70 14.35
C ASP A 277 -1.71 17.70 13.20
N THR A 278 -2.84 16.99 13.20
CA THR A 278 -3.22 16.10 12.09
C THR A 278 -3.38 16.90 10.78
N GLN A 279 -4.04 18.05 10.81
CA GLN A 279 -4.18 18.93 9.62
C GLN A 279 -2.83 19.43 9.10
N ALA A 280 -1.89 19.75 10.00
CA ALA A 280 -0.54 20.13 9.63
C ALA A 280 0.23 18.97 8.96
N LYS A 281 0.05 17.73 9.44
CA LYS A 281 0.60 16.52 8.80
C LYS A 281 0.03 16.30 7.40
N ILE A 282 -1.29 16.45 7.22
CA ILE A 282 -1.94 16.38 5.90
C ILE A 282 -1.35 17.43 4.96
N THR A 283 -1.28 18.68 5.40
CA THR A 283 -0.73 19.80 4.60
C THR A 283 0.71 19.54 4.18
N LYS A 284 1.55 19.09 5.13
CA LYS A 284 2.95 18.74 4.84
C LYS A 284 3.06 17.59 3.86
N ALA A 285 2.25 16.54 4.02
CA ALA A 285 2.25 15.39 3.12
C ALA A 285 1.77 15.76 1.71
N TYR A 286 0.72 16.57 1.60
CA TYR A 286 0.21 17.07 0.33
C TYR A 286 1.25 17.94 -0.40
N ASN A 287 1.89 18.88 0.29
CA ASN A 287 2.94 19.70 -0.31
C ASN A 287 4.14 18.88 -0.81
N ALA A 288 4.41 17.73 -0.19
CA ALA A 288 5.44 16.81 -0.67
C ALA A 288 5.02 16.01 -1.92
N THR A 289 3.72 15.98 -2.26
CA THR A 289 3.19 15.34 -3.48
C THR A 289 3.26 16.23 -4.71
N GLN A 290 3.40 17.55 -4.53
CA GLN A 290 3.74 18.50 -5.60
C GLN A 290 5.22 18.39 -5.99
#